data_AF-A0A497N1N5-F1
#
_entry.id   AF-A0A497N1N5-F1
#
_cell.length_a   1.000
_cell.length_b   1.000
_cell.length_c   1.000
_cell.angle_alpha   90.00
_cell.angle_beta   90.00
_cell.angle_gamma   90.00
#
_symmetry.space_group_name_H-M   'P 1'
#
loop_
_entity.id
_entity.type
_entity.pdbx_description
1 polymer ?
#
loop_
_entity_poly.entity_id
_entity_poly.type
_entity_poly.pdbx_seq_one_letter_code
_entity_poly.pdbx_strand_id
1 'polypeptide(L)'
;QLSMRECIVPGASVVLKLIQRFSRRADLALEGGEDDYMKLLNIFSELQKYLRIGDTFAFFMDLSKYYFLGHIIQSLHDIEKRVHEEIHRQSEVVGDFLKFEDRYGREDIPFFLEIEKLYTKYEVGLKKLLQQFNIVSSPSRDQIKRWFFVHLVGERVTEVEKDFDTQFIVELNRFVDGIISENHQTIKAYQENIKKSIHASAFTQNKASMEGIVTNLLELLAHLKKKRVAMRDLKPDNLLVAGDRDRYPGFLAYPEEYKIGLIDVETAVVLANSGSGAIEQPPLGGTPQYATPSHLFSNEVLAHSYESLSMVLHLQDWHGVIGIIYRTITGLPLFEKTAKILPTIIKTMGEYIGKEKEHFHSVNEMFWNSAVTEFREKLIAREETLKSLSITVLDQARKMFKGFVLDEKRTIDDQIHQCVNSRNVPMSAKDRQVLLTCSYEKTNQLRKRWENTAEAQTRSDINKSQILSLLGELEKLKLQLERQEKMLKLLEHSGVDISAYELLEFMFELVLKRMYGEKREWLVAGDWSDAAYKSGDLSSQSTIAVTSEI
;
A
#
# COMPACT_ATOMS: atom_id res chain seq x y z
N GLN A 1 8.87 31.00 -6.34
CA GLN A 1 8.60 30.47 -7.69
C GLN A 1 7.84 29.16 -7.57
N LEU A 2 6.63 29.13 -8.13
CA LEU A 2 5.65 28.04 -8.07
C LEU A 2 5.83 27.15 -9.30
N SER A 3 6.59 26.06 -9.22
CA SER A 3 6.34 24.93 -10.12
C SER A 3 5.44 23.96 -9.36
N MET A 4 4.15 23.92 -9.68
CA MET A 4 3.28 22.83 -9.20
C MET A 4 3.85 21.50 -9.70
N ARG A 5 3.73 20.43 -8.90
CA ARG A 5 3.76 19.07 -9.49
C ARG A 5 2.67 19.01 -10.55
N GLU A 6 2.87 18.22 -11.60
CA GLU A 6 1.90 18.18 -12.69
C GLU A 6 0.51 17.82 -12.14
N CYS A 7 -0.43 18.73 -12.38
CA CYS A 7 -1.81 18.64 -11.95
C CYS A 7 -2.66 18.84 -13.20
N ILE A 8 -3.49 17.86 -13.52
CA ILE A 8 -4.36 17.91 -14.69
C ILE A 8 -5.78 18.13 -14.20
N VAL A 9 -6.33 19.26 -14.61
CA VAL A 9 -7.72 19.64 -14.32
C VAL A 9 -8.49 19.53 -15.64
N PRO A 10 -9.71 18.96 -15.66
CA PRO A 10 -10.56 18.96 -16.83
C PRO A 10 -10.84 20.39 -17.32
N GLY A 11 -10.80 20.61 -18.64
CA GLY A 11 -11.06 21.93 -19.21
C GLY A 11 -11.46 21.88 -20.69
N ALA A 12 -12.24 22.87 -21.12
CA ALA A 12 -12.58 23.12 -22.52
C ALA A 12 -11.34 23.46 -23.35
N SER A 13 -10.33 24.11 -22.75
CA SER A 13 -9.05 24.40 -23.40
C SER A 13 -8.35 23.16 -23.95
N VAL A 14 -8.58 21.98 -23.37
CA VAL A 14 -7.96 20.71 -23.79
C VAL A 14 -8.31 20.34 -25.23
N VAL A 15 -9.56 20.52 -25.64
CA VAL A 15 -10.01 20.26 -27.02
C VAL A 15 -9.84 21.50 -27.88
N LEU A 16 -10.20 22.68 -27.36
CA LEU A 16 -10.23 23.90 -28.16
C LEU A 16 -8.84 24.37 -28.59
N LYS A 17 -7.77 24.06 -27.83
CA LYS A 17 -6.38 24.33 -28.25
C LYS A 17 -5.95 23.58 -29.53
N LEU A 18 -6.67 22.51 -29.90
CA LEU A 18 -6.45 21.79 -31.15
C LEU A 18 -7.08 22.50 -32.35
N ILE A 19 -8.11 23.33 -32.10
CA ILE A 19 -8.85 24.08 -33.11
C ILE A 19 -8.24 25.48 -33.29
N GLN A 20 -7.98 26.19 -32.19
CA GLN A 20 -7.42 27.54 -32.19
C GLN A 20 -6.38 27.69 -31.10
N ARG A 21 -5.16 28.08 -31.47
CA ARG A 21 -4.07 28.37 -30.53
C ARG A 21 -3.92 29.87 -30.36
N PHE A 22 -4.10 30.36 -29.13
CA PHE A 22 -3.76 31.76 -28.81
C PHE A 22 -2.24 31.95 -28.79
N SER A 23 -1.76 33.06 -29.35
CA SER A 23 -0.34 33.33 -29.62
C SER A 23 0.49 33.62 -28.36
N ARG A 24 -0.15 33.79 -27.19
CA ARG A 24 0.56 33.98 -25.92
C ARG A 24 1.04 32.63 -25.44
N ARG A 25 2.37 32.44 -25.42
CA ARG A 25 3.01 31.45 -24.55
C ARG A 25 2.63 31.80 -23.11
N ALA A 26 1.52 31.26 -22.63
CA ALA A 26 1.23 31.14 -21.21
C ALA A 26 2.13 30.03 -20.67
N ASP A 27 3.43 30.33 -20.61
CA ASP A 27 4.36 29.58 -19.81
C ASP A 27 3.89 29.77 -18.35
N LEU A 28 3.31 28.69 -17.80
CA LEU A 28 2.88 28.49 -16.41
C LEU A 28 1.50 29.09 -16.05
N ALA A 29 0.67 28.20 -15.51
CA ALA A 29 -0.57 28.39 -14.76
C ALA A 29 -1.89 28.31 -15.54
N LEU A 30 -2.74 27.42 -15.05
CA LEU A 30 -4.16 27.22 -15.33
C LEU A 30 -5.04 28.49 -15.16
N GLU A 31 -4.47 29.62 -14.75
CA GLU A 31 -5.19 30.88 -14.51
C GLU A 31 -5.12 31.77 -15.76
N GLY A 32 -6.23 31.86 -16.49
CA GLY A 32 -6.45 32.81 -17.59
C GLY A 32 -6.62 32.20 -18.98
N GLY A 33 -6.03 31.03 -19.24
CA GLY A 33 -6.20 30.33 -20.53
C GLY A 33 -7.61 29.81 -20.73
N GLU A 34 -8.19 29.21 -19.68
CA GLU A 34 -9.56 28.66 -19.72
C GLU A 34 -10.60 29.75 -19.95
N ASP A 35 -10.46 30.91 -19.30
CA ASP A 35 -11.37 32.06 -19.46
C ASP A 35 -11.39 32.59 -20.91
N ASP A 36 -10.25 32.58 -21.59
CA ASP A 36 -10.17 33.02 -22.98
C ASP A 36 -10.84 32.02 -23.93
N TYR A 37 -10.75 30.72 -23.65
CA TYR A 37 -11.52 29.71 -24.36
C TYR A 37 -13.02 29.76 -24.02
N MET A 38 -13.40 30.11 -22.79
CA MET A 38 -14.81 30.33 -22.42
C MET A 38 -15.40 31.55 -23.14
N LYS A 39 -14.64 32.65 -23.26
CA LYS A 39 -15.03 33.80 -24.09
C LYS A 39 -15.17 33.40 -25.56
N LEU A 40 -14.24 32.59 -26.08
CA LEU A 40 -14.32 32.09 -27.46
C LEU A 40 -15.60 31.27 -27.68
N LEU A 41 -15.97 30.39 -26.75
CA LEU A 41 -17.21 29.60 -26.81
C LEU A 41 -18.49 30.44 -26.73
N ASN A 42 -18.43 31.59 -26.05
CA ASN A 42 -19.54 32.56 -26.01
C ASN A 42 -19.69 33.32 -27.32
N ILE A 43 -18.57 33.60 -28.01
CA ILE A 43 -18.58 34.30 -29.31
C ILE A 43 -18.94 33.34 -30.45
N PHE A 44 -18.37 32.13 -30.44
CA PHE A 44 -18.53 31.11 -31.48
C PHE A 44 -19.22 29.87 -30.90
N SER A 45 -20.53 29.98 -30.70
CA SER A 45 -21.36 28.92 -30.12
C SER A 45 -21.28 27.59 -30.89
N GLU A 46 -20.97 27.61 -32.20
CA GLU A 46 -20.77 26.41 -32.99
C GLU A 46 -19.60 25.54 -32.53
N LEU A 47 -18.63 26.10 -31.80
CA LEU A 47 -17.51 25.34 -31.23
C LEU A 47 -17.93 24.49 -30.04
N GLN A 48 -19.07 24.79 -29.40
CA GLN A 48 -19.62 24.02 -28.28
C GLN A 48 -19.91 22.57 -28.66
N LYS A 49 -20.20 22.27 -29.94
CA LYS A 49 -20.44 20.90 -30.42
C LYS A 49 -19.24 19.97 -30.21
N TYR A 50 -18.01 20.52 -30.17
CA TYR A 50 -16.79 19.75 -29.94
C TYR A 50 -16.58 19.39 -28.46
N LEU A 51 -17.40 19.98 -27.58
CA LEU A 51 -17.39 19.70 -26.15
C LEU A 51 -18.56 18.81 -25.73
N ARG A 52 -19.22 18.12 -26.67
CA ARG A 52 -20.39 17.28 -26.40
C ARG A 52 -20.12 15.81 -26.72
N ILE A 53 -20.68 14.93 -25.90
CA ILE A 53 -20.79 13.49 -26.16
C ILE A 53 -22.27 13.14 -26.16
N GLY A 54 -22.84 12.87 -27.33
CA GLY A 54 -24.29 12.82 -27.49
C GLY A 54 -24.92 14.18 -27.17
N ASP A 55 -25.91 14.19 -26.28
CA ASP A 55 -26.63 15.40 -25.90
C ASP A 55 -26.03 16.15 -24.70
N THR A 56 -24.98 15.62 -24.06
CA THR A 56 -24.38 16.22 -22.85
C THR A 56 -23.06 16.90 -23.14
N PHE A 57 -22.75 17.94 -22.36
CA PHE A 57 -21.43 18.56 -22.34
C PHE A 57 -20.46 17.71 -21.53
N ALA A 58 -19.24 17.56 -22.05
CA ALA A 58 -18.14 16.86 -21.42
C ALA A 58 -16.94 17.79 -21.27
N PHE A 59 -16.28 17.72 -20.11
CA PHE A 59 -14.94 18.28 -19.94
C PHE A 59 -13.91 17.22 -20.30
N PHE A 60 -12.78 17.65 -20.85
CA PHE A 60 -11.74 16.76 -21.36
C PHE A 60 -10.44 16.96 -20.58
N MET A 61 -9.66 15.89 -20.47
CA MET A 61 -8.32 15.89 -19.87
C MET A 61 -7.31 15.31 -20.86
N ASP A 62 -6.13 15.95 -20.99
CA ASP A 62 -5.04 15.44 -21.83
C ASP A 62 -4.17 14.46 -21.03
N LEU A 63 -4.64 13.22 -20.93
CA LEU A 63 -3.98 12.14 -20.17
C LEU A 63 -2.97 11.35 -21.02
N SER A 64 -2.88 11.65 -22.32
CA SER A 64 -2.12 10.88 -23.32
C SER A 64 -0.61 10.81 -23.06
N LYS A 65 -0.10 11.69 -22.20
CA LYS A 65 1.32 11.85 -21.90
C LYS A 65 1.76 11.15 -20.62
N TYR A 66 0.82 10.71 -19.79
CA TYR A 66 1.09 10.28 -18.42
C TYR A 66 0.62 8.86 -18.17
N TYR A 67 1.28 8.17 -17.25
CA TYR A 67 0.88 6.84 -16.81
C TYR A 67 0.09 6.95 -15.51
N PHE A 68 -1.01 6.20 -15.41
CA PHE A 68 -1.75 6.08 -14.16
C PHE A 68 -1.01 5.18 -13.17
N LEU A 69 -0.88 5.60 -11.92
CA LEU A 69 -0.22 4.80 -10.90
C LEU A 69 -0.96 3.47 -10.69
N GLY A 70 -2.29 3.47 -10.77
CA GLY A 70 -3.10 2.24 -10.72
C GLY A 70 -2.67 1.18 -11.75
N HIS A 71 -2.47 1.59 -13.02
CA HIS A 71 -2.01 0.70 -14.08
C HIS A 71 -0.56 0.24 -13.87
N ILE A 72 0.31 1.13 -13.39
CA ILE A 72 1.70 0.79 -13.06
C ILE A 72 1.70 -0.30 -11.98
N ILE A 73 1.00 -0.08 -10.87
CA ILE A 73 0.91 -1.06 -9.77
C ILE A 73 0.38 -2.40 -10.29
N GLN A 74 -0.67 -2.40 -11.12
CA GLN A 74 -1.17 -3.63 -11.72
C GLN A 74 -0.11 -4.35 -12.56
N SER A 75 0.67 -3.63 -13.36
CA SER A 75 1.74 -4.20 -14.18
C SER A 75 2.93 -4.76 -13.38
N LEU A 76 3.21 -4.20 -12.19
CA LEU A 76 4.24 -4.72 -11.27
C LEU A 76 3.84 -6.09 -10.71
N HIS A 77 2.53 -6.37 -10.63
CA HIS A 77 1.97 -7.58 -10.03
C HIS A 77 1.24 -8.50 -11.03
N ASP A 78 1.33 -8.23 -12.34
CA ASP A 78 0.74 -9.08 -13.39
C ASP A 78 1.56 -10.38 -13.56
N ILE A 79 1.30 -11.32 -12.65
CA ILE A 79 1.97 -12.62 -12.60
C ILE A 79 1.41 -13.57 -13.65
N GLU A 80 0.11 -13.51 -13.95
CA GLU A 80 -0.53 -14.45 -14.87
C GLU A 80 0.08 -14.36 -16.26
N LYS A 81 0.22 -13.14 -16.81
CA LYS A 81 0.87 -12.96 -18.11
C LYS A 81 2.31 -13.48 -18.10
N ARG A 82 3.07 -13.19 -17.04
CA ARG A 82 4.46 -13.66 -16.89
C ARG A 82 4.56 -15.18 -16.79
N VAL A 83 3.60 -15.83 -16.12
CA VAL A 83 3.51 -17.30 -16.04
C VAL A 83 3.27 -17.93 -17.41
N HIS A 84 2.37 -17.36 -18.21
CA HIS A 84 2.14 -17.84 -19.57
C HIS A 84 3.40 -17.68 -20.43
N GLU A 85 4.02 -16.51 -20.41
CA GLU A 85 5.27 -16.26 -21.13
C GLU A 85 6.41 -17.19 -20.69
N GLU A 86 6.53 -17.46 -19.39
CA GLU A 86 7.55 -18.34 -18.84
C GLU A 86 7.34 -19.80 -19.25
N ILE A 87 6.10 -20.31 -19.19
CA ILE A 87 5.79 -21.68 -19.58
C ILE A 87 6.03 -21.87 -21.09
N HIS A 88 5.77 -20.86 -21.92
CA HIS A 88 6.19 -20.89 -23.32
C HIS A 88 7.71 -20.97 -23.48
N ARG A 89 8.47 -20.19 -22.71
CA ARG A 89 9.94 -20.24 -22.71
C ARG A 89 10.49 -21.57 -22.19
N GLN A 90 9.75 -22.31 -21.36
CA GLN A 90 10.17 -23.64 -20.91
C GLN A 90 10.31 -24.67 -22.03
N SER A 91 9.72 -24.44 -23.21
CA SER A 91 10.02 -25.25 -24.41
C SER A 91 11.51 -25.28 -24.76
N GLU A 92 12.27 -24.26 -24.37
CA GLU A 92 13.72 -24.18 -24.58
C GLU A 92 14.54 -24.86 -23.46
N VAL A 93 13.92 -25.08 -22.30
CA VAL A 93 14.57 -25.60 -21.07
C VAL A 93 14.32 -27.10 -20.90
N VAL A 94 13.17 -27.61 -21.32
CA VAL A 94 12.85 -29.03 -21.16
C VAL A 94 13.71 -29.92 -22.07
N GLY A 95 14.33 -30.92 -21.43
CA GLY A 95 15.39 -31.76 -21.99
C GLY A 95 16.81 -31.19 -21.85
N ASP A 96 16.99 -30.08 -21.13
CA ASP A 96 18.28 -29.46 -20.80
C ASP A 96 18.38 -29.21 -19.30
N PHE A 97 18.94 -30.20 -18.59
CA PHE A 97 19.07 -30.19 -17.13
C PHE A 97 19.86 -28.97 -16.61
N LEU A 98 20.94 -28.58 -17.31
CA LEU A 98 21.80 -27.48 -16.88
C LEU A 98 21.07 -26.14 -16.97
N LYS A 99 20.30 -25.92 -18.04
CA LYS A 99 19.47 -24.70 -18.17
C LYS A 99 18.33 -24.65 -17.15
N PHE A 100 17.79 -25.81 -16.76
CA PHE A 100 16.76 -25.86 -15.73
C PHE A 100 17.34 -25.51 -14.35
N GLU A 101 18.45 -26.16 -13.98
CA GLU A 101 19.12 -25.94 -12.70
C GLU A 101 19.57 -24.47 -12.54
N ASP A 102 20.13 -23.86 -13.58
CA ASP A 102 20.55 -22.45 -13.56
C ASP A 102 19.37 -21.49 -13.33
N ARG A 103 18.17 -21.84 -13.84
CA ARG A 103 17.01 -20.95 -13.82
C ARG A 103 16.13 -21.09 -12.59
N TYR A 104 15.92 -22.31 -12.11
CA TYR A 104 15.01 -22.61 -10.99
C TYR A 104 15.75 -23.09 -9.73
N GLY A 105 17.03 -23.45 -9.85
CA GLY A 105 17.83 -23.96 -8.74
C GLY A 105 17.71 -25.47 -8.55
N ARG A 106 18.57 -26.01 -7.68
CA ARG A 106 18.63 -27.46 -7.40
C ARG A 106 17.41 -27.98 -6.65
N GLU A 107 16.79 -27.14 -5.83
CA GLU A 107 15.59 -27.47 -5.05
C GLU A 107 14.47 -28.03 -5.94
N ASP A 108 14.39 -27.55 -7.19
CA ASP A 108 13.31 -27.84 -8.12
C ASP A 108 13.60 -29.01 -9.09
N ILE A 109 14.75 -29.69 -8.96
CA ILE A 109 15.15 -30.83 -9.82
C ILE A 109 14.13 -31.98 -9.83
N PRO A 110 13.56 -32.44 -8.69
CA PRO A 110 12.56 -33.50 -8.70
C PRO A 110 11.37 -33.18 -9.62
N PHE A 111 10.99 -31.90 -9.72
CA PHE A 111 9.90 -31.45 -10.59
C PHE A 111 10.29 -31.45 -12.07
N PHE A 112 11.54 -31.10 -12.41
CA PHE A 112 12.05 -31.24 -13.78
C PHE A 112 11.89 -32.68 -14.30
N LEU A 113 12.24 -33.66 -13.47
CA LEU A 113 12.17 -35.07 -13.83
C LEU A 113 10.73 -35.54 -14.08
N GLU A 114 9.76 -35.03 -13.31
CA GLU A 114 8.34 -35.36 -13.49
C GLU A 114 7.80 -34.82 -14.82
N ILE A 115 8.12 -33.56 -15.14
CA ILE A 115 7.72 -32.95 -16.42
C ILE A 115 8.45 -33.61 -17.60
N GLU A 116 9.72 -33.94 -17.46
CA GLU A 116 10.47 -34.67 -18.50
C GLU A 116 9.86 -36.05 -18.77
N LYS A 117 9.42 -36.76 -17.72
CA LYS A 117 8.71 -38.04 -17.85
C LYS A 117 7.37 -37.88 -18.58
N LEU A 118 6.59 -36.84 -18.27
CA LEU A 118 5.34 -36.55 -18.96
C LEU A 118 5.57 -36.18 -20.42
N TYR A 119 6.57 -35.34 -20.67
CA TYR A 119 6.98 -34.95 -22.03
C TYR A 119 7.43 -36.17 -22.85
N THR A 120 8.18 -37.10 -22.24
CA THR A 120 8.57 -38.37 -22.88
C THR A 120 7.36 -39.23 -23.23
N LYS A 121 6.37 -39.35 -22.33
CA LYS A 121 5.10 -40.06 -22.60
C LYS A 121 4.35 -39.41 -23.76
N TYR A 122 4.30 -38.08 -23.76
CA TYR A 122 3.71 -37.28 -24.84
C TYR A 122 4.42 -37.50 -26.17
N GLU A 123 5.76 -37.41 -26.25
CA GLU A 123 6.51 -37.62 -27.50
C GLU A 123 6.29 -39.03 -28.08
N VAL A 124 6.27 -40.05 -27.23
CA VAL A 124 6.02 -41.44 -27.65
C VAL A 124 4.60 -41.60 -28.19
N GLY A 125 3.59 -41.01 -27.54
CA GLY A 125 2.22 -41.07 -28.02
C GLY A 125 1.98 -40.22 -29.27
N LEU A 126 2.61 -39.05 -29.37
CA LEU A 126 2.54 -38.19 -30.56
C LEU A 126 3.11 -38.90 -31.78
N LYS A 127 4.24 -39.61 -31.66
CA LYS A 127 4.80 -40.41 -32.76
C LYS A 127 3.80 -41.44 -33.29
N LYS A 128 3.01 -42.08 -32.41
CA LYS A 128 1.96 -43.01 -32.82
C LYS A 128 0.81 -42.29 -33.52
N LEU A 129 0.42 -41.11 -33.02
CA LEU A 129 -0.65 -40.31 -33.62
C LEU A 129 -0.26 -39.80 -35.02
N LEU A 130 0.99 -39.32 -35.20
CA LEU A 130 1.52 -38.91 -36.50
C LEU A 130 1.52 -40.06 -37.52
N GLN A 131 1.85 -41.29 -37.07
CA GLN A 131 1.78 -42.49 -37.91
C GLN A 131 0.34 -42.84 -38.32
N GLN A 132 -0.64 -42.72 -37.40
CA GLN A 132 -2.05 -42.99 -37.69
C GLN A 132 -2.63 -42.07 -38.77
N PHE A 133 -2.19 -40.81 -38.79
CA PHE A 133 -2.63 -39.81 -39.77
C PHE A 133 -1.77 -39.75 -41.04
N ASN A 134 -0.80 -40.67 -41.22
CA ASN A 134 0.12 -40.72 -42.36
C ASN A 134 0.82 -39.36 -42.65
N ILE A 135 1.18 -38.62 -41.61
CA ILE A 135 1.84 -37.31 -41.77
C ILE A 135 3.30 -37.54 -42.22
N VAL A 136 3.58 -37.19 -43.47
CA VAL A 136 4.88 -37.43 -44.13
C VAL A 136 5.93 -36.39 -43.73
N SER A 137 5.51 -35.15 -43.49
CA SER A 137 6.35 -34.04 -43.02
C SER A 137 6.29 -33.97 -41.50
N SER A 138 7.22 -34.62 -40.80
CA SER A 138 7.23 -34.60 -39.33
C SER A 138 7.36 -33.16 -38.81
N PRO A 139 6.55 -32.75 -37.81
CA PRO A 139 6.72 -31.46 -37.15
C PRO A 139 8.13 -31.33 -36.56
N SER A 140 8.64 -30.10 -36.53
CA SER A 140 9.93 -29.79 -35.91
C SER A 140 9.91 -30.09 -34.41
N ARG A 141 11.10 -30.31 -33.82
CA ARG A 141 11.23 -30.53 -32.37
C ARG A 141 10.61 -29.37 -31.56
N ASP A 142 10.77 -28.14 -32.03
CA ASP A 142 10.24 -26.96 -31.37
C ASP A 142 8.71 -26.86 -31.47
N GLN A 143 8.10 -27.29 -32.59
CA GLN A 143 6.64 -27.41 -32.71
C GLN A 143 6.09 -28.46 -31.74
N ILE A 144 6.70 -29.66 -31.71
CA ILE A 144 6.30 -30.75 -30.81
C ILE A 144 6.30 -30.28 -29.35
N LYS A 145 7.36 -29.58 -28.93
CA LYS A 145 7.46 -29.00 -27.59
C LYS A 145 6.38 -27.95 -27.35
N ARG A 146 6.21 -26.97 -28.25
CA ARG A 146 5.23 -25.90 -28.09
C ARG A 146 3.81 -26.43 -27.87
N TRP A 147 3.39 -27.45 -28.62
CA TRP A 147 2.07 -28.05 -28.44
C TRP A 147 1.85 -28.62 -27.04
N PHE A 148 2.87 -29.20 -26.41
CA PHE A 148 2.79 -29.69 -25.04
C PHE A 148 2.68 -28.54 -24.02
N PHE A 149 3.53 -27.51 -24.12
CA PHE A 149 3.54 -26.39 -23.17
C PHE A 149 2.31 -25.49 -23.26
N VAL A 150 1.72 -25.33 -24.44
CA VAL A 150 0.42 -24.64 -24.63
C VAL A 150 -0.68 -25.32 -23.80
N HIS A 151 -0.72 -26.65 -23.77
CA HIS A 151 -1.69 -27.38 -22.95
C HIS A 151 -1.38 -27.30 -21.44
N LEU A 152 -0.11 -27.16 -21.06
CA LEU A 152 0.27 -26.93 -19.67
C LEU A 152 -0.21 -25.58 -19.11
N VAL A 153 -0.56 -24.61 -19.96
CA VAL A 153 -1.20 -23.34 -19.53
C VAL A 153 -2.72 -23.35 -19.69
N GLY A 154 -3.31 -24.48 -20.10
CA GLY A 154 -4.76 -24.60 -20.33
C GLY A 154 -5.22 -24.06 -21.68
N GLU A 155 -4.29 -23.74 -22.58
CA GLU A 155 -4.59 -23.39 -23.97
C GLU A 155 -4.58 -24.63 -24.87
N ARG A 156 -5.01 -24.45 -26.12
CA ARG A 156 -5.06 -25.53 -27.13
C ARG A 156 -4.33 -25.12 -28.39
N VAL A 157 -3.86 -26.11 -29.14
CA VAL A 157 -3.29 -25.87 -30.46
C VAL A 157 -4.42 -25.43 -31.38
N THR A 158 -4.26 -24.26 -32.02
CA THR A 158 -5.24 -23.67 -32.94
C THR A 158 -4.79 -23.82 -34.40
N GLU A 159 -5.75 -23.76 -35.32
CA GLU A 159 -5.66 -24.19 -36.74
C GLU A 159 -4.70 -23.39 -37.66
N VAL A 160 -3.82 -22.53 -37.15
CA VAL A 160 -2.98 -21.64 -37.99
C VAL A 160 -1.54 -22.15 -38.19
N GLU A 161 -1.29 -23.44 -37.99
CA GLU A 161 -0.09 -24.09 -38.54
C GLU A 161 -0.45 -24.63 -39.94
N LYS A 162 -0.05 -23.89 -40.99
CA LYS A 162 -0.47 -24.02 -42.40
C LYS A 162 -0.35 -25.41 -43.06
N ASP A 163 0.10 -26.43 -42.33
CA ASP A 163 0.55 -27.72 -42.87
C ASP A 163 -0.18 -28.95 -42.28
N PHE A 164 -1.15 -28.78 -41.37
CA PHE A 164 -1.84 -29.91 -40.71
C PHE A 164 -3.37 -29.86 -40.86
N ASP A 165 -3.98 -31.04 -41.02
CA ASP A 165 -5.43 -31.21 -41.11
C ASP A 165 -6.14 -30.90 -39.79
N THR A 166 -7.31 -30.25 -39.86
CA THR A 166 -8.18 -29.93 -38.71
C THR A 166 -8.48 -31.18 -37.88
N GLN A 167 -8.73 -32.33 -38.51
CA GLN A 167 -9.03 -33.56 -37.79
C GLN A 167 -7.83 -34.04 -36.94
N PHE A 168 -6.60 -33.88 -37.44
CA PHE A 168 -5.40 -34.19 -36.66
C PHE A 168 -5.26 -33.26 -35.46
N ILE A 169 -5.51 -31.95 -35.62
CA ILE A 169 -5.43 -30.98 -34.52
C ILE A 169 -6.44 -31.29 -33.42
N VAL A 170 -7.66 -31.71 -33.77
CA VAL A 170 -8.66 -32.15 -32.80
C VAL A 170 -8.18 -33.37 -32.01
N GLU A 171 -7.63 -34.38 -32.69
CA GLU A 171 -7.12 -35.58 -32.04
C GLU A 171 -5.84 -35.33 -31.21
N LEU A 172 -4.98 -34.42 -31.66
CA LEU A 172 -3.83 -33.94 -30.91
C LEU A 172 -4.27 -33.30 -29.60
N ASN A 173 -5.18 -32.33 -29.65
CA ASN A 173 -5.69 -31.67 -28.47
C ASN A 173 -6.35 -32.68 -27.51
N ARG A 174 -7.14 -33.62 -28.02
CA ARG A 174 -7.76 -34.70 -27.22
C ARG A 174 -6.71 -35.60 -26.54
N PHE A 175 -5.67 -35.98 -27.27
CA PHE A 175 -4.59 -36.81 -26.74
C PHE A 175 -3.83 -36.09 -25.62
N VAL A 176 -3.47 -34.82 -25.82
CA VAL A 176 -2.75 -34.04 -24.82
C VAL A 176 -3.65 -33.78 -23.61
N ASP A 177 -4.91 -33.37 -23.81
CA ASP A 177 -5.90 -33.20 -22.73
C ASP A 177 -6.02 -34.46 -21.85
N GLY A 178 -5.95 -35.66 -22.45
CA GLY A 178 -5.92 -36.93 -21.74
C GLY A 178 -4.69 -37.07 -20.83
N ILE A 179 -3.50 -36.75 -21.34
CA ILE A 179 -2.26 -36.75 -20.54
C ILE A 179 -2.36 -35.74 -19.39
N ILE A 180 -2.85 -34.52 -19.67
CA ILE A 180 -2.99 -33.48 -18.66
C ILE A 180 -3.96 -33.91 -17.56
N SER A 181 -5.11 -34.47 -17.93
CA SER A 181 -6.15 -34.91 -16.99
C SER A 181 -5.69 -36.06 -16.09
N GLU A 182 -4.98 -37.04 -16.67
CA GLU A 182 -4.41 -38.17 -15.92
C GLU A 182 -3.35 -37.73 -14.90
N ASN A 183 -2.70 -36.57 -15.11
CA ASN A 183 -1.58 -36.09 -14.30
C ASN A 183 -1.87 -34.72 -13.66
N HIS A 184 -3.15 -34.40 -13.43
CA HIS A 184 -3.59 -33.08 -13.00
C HIS A 184 -2.91 -32.58 -11.71
N GLN A 185 -2.64 -33.44 -10.72
CA GLN A 185 -1.98 -33.05 -9.48
C GLN A 185 -0.53 -32.58 -9.73
N THR A 186 0.23 -33.35 -10.51
CA THR A 186 1.59 -33.02 -10.90
C THR A 186 1.64 -31.72 -11.69
N ILE A 187 0.72 -31.52 -12.64
CA ILE A 187 0.67 -30.31 -13.46
C ILE A 187 0.29 -29.09 -12.64
N LYS A 188 -0.67 -29.25 -11.72
CA LYS A 188 -1.04 -28.16 -10.80
C LYS A 188 0.13 -27.76 -9.89
N ALA A 189 0.83 -28.74 -9.32
CA ALA A 189 2.02 -28.48 -8.50
C ALA A 189 3.12 -27.77 -9.31
N TYR A 190 3.34 -28.19 -10.56
CA TYR A 190 4.27 -27.53 -11.49
C TYR A 190 3.89 -26.07 -11.76
N GLN A 191 2.62 -25.81 -12.09
CA GLN A 191 2.12 -24.44 -12.31
C GLN A 191 2.27 -23.57 -11.04
N GLU A 192 2.01 -24.13 -9.85
CA GLU A 192 2.16 -23.43 -8.57
C GLU A 192 3.63 -23.08 -8.27
N ASN A 193 4.56 -23.99 -8.54
CA ASN A 193 5.99 -23.73 -8.36
C ASN A 193 6.52 -22.67 -9.32
N ILE A 194 6.14 -22.73 -10.60
CA ILE A 194 6.50 -21.69 -11.57
C ILE A 194 5.94 -20.34 -11.15
N LYS A 195 4.66 -20.31 -10.73
CA LYS A 195 4.05 -19.09 -10.17
C LYS A 195 4.87 -18.53 -9.02
N LYS A 196 5.32 -19.38 -8.09
CA LYS A 196 6.16 -18.96 -6.95
C LYS A 196 7.51 -18.41 -7.39
N SER A 197 8.22 -19.09 -8.29
CA SER A 197 9.52 -18.66 -8.81
C SER A 197 9.42 -17.34 -9.59
N ILE A 198 8.42 -17.21 -10.46
CA ILE A 198 8.13 -15.97 -11.18
C ILE A 198 7.76 -14.86 -10.23
N HIS A 199 6.95 -15.12 -9.20
CA HIS A 199 6.59 -14.12 -8.20
C HIS A 199 7.84 -13.59 -7.49
N ALA A 200 8.75 -14.46 -7.07
CA ALA A 200 10.01 -14.05 -6.41
C ALA A 200 10.92 -13.24 -7.36
N SER A 201 11.06 -13.69 -8.60
CA SER A 201 11.85 -13.00 -9.62
C SER A 201 11.25 -11.65 -10.01
N ALA A 202 9.94 -11.60 -10.26
CA ALA A 202 9.20 -10.39 -10.58
C ALA A 202 9.29 -9.35 -9.47
N PHE A 203 9.12 -9.78 -8.21
CA PHE A 203 9.30 -8.92 -7.06
C PHE A 203 10.72 -8.33 -7.01
N THR A 204 11.75 -9.17 -7.19
CA THR A 204 13.15 -8.73 -7.19
C THR A 204 13.43 -7.72 -8.31
N GLN A 205 12.93 -7.98 -9.52
CA GLN A 205 13.07 -7.08 -10.67
C GLN A 205 12.35 -5.74 -10.47
N ASN A 206 11.18 -5.77 -9.82
CA ASN A 206 10.34 -4.60 -9.61
C ASN A 206 10.67 -3.85 -8.30
N LYS A 207 11.55 -4.40 -7.47
CA LYS A 207 11.88 -3.89 -6.14
C LYS A 207 12.26 -2.40 -6.17
N ALA A 208 13.22 -2.03 -7.00
CA ALA A 208 13.68 -0.64 -7.12
C ALA A 208 12.56 0.30 -7.58
N SER A 209 11.70 -0.16 -8.50
CA SER A 209 10.52 0.61 -8.93
C SER A 209 9.52 0.83 -7.80
N MET A 210 9.28 -0.19 -6.95
CA MET A 210 8.42 -0.05 -5.78
C MET A 210 9.02 0.95 -4.78
N GLU A 211 10.32 0.85 -4.48
CA GLU A 211 11.04 1.77 -3.59
C GLU A 211 10.96 3.23 -4.10
N GLY A 212 11.18 3.43 -5.40
CA GLY A 212 11.06 4.73 -6.05
C GLY A 212 9.63 5.30 -5.97
N ILE A 213 8.61 4.48 -6.23
CA ILE A 213 7.20 4.92 -6.16
C ILE A 213 6.86 5.37 -4.75
N VAL A 214 7.21 4.57 -3.75
CA VAL A 214 6.96 4.89 -2.34
C VAL A 214 7.67 6.19 -1.94
N THR A 215 8.94 6.35 -2.34
CA THR A 215 9.70 7.58 -2.13
C THR A 215 8.96 8.81 -2.69
N ASN A 216 8.44 8.72 -3.92
CA ASN A 216 7.73 9.82 -4.55
C ASN A 216 6.34 10.09 -3.98
N LEU A 217 5.67 9.09 -3.40
CA LEU A 217 4.42 9.24 -2.62
C LEU A 217 4.67 10.02 -1.33
N LEU A 218 5.79 9.77 -0.63
CA LEU A 218 6.15 10.53 0.56
C LEU A 218 6.41 12.00 0.22
N GLU A 219 7.11 12.26 -0.88
CA GLU A 219 7.33 13.63 -1.35
C GLU A 219 6.05 14.31 -1.83
N LEU A 220 5.06 13.55 -2.34
CA LEU A 220 3.72 14.08 -2.66
C LEU A 220 3.03 14.57 -1.38
N LEU A 221 2.98 13.74 -0.34
CA LEU A 221 2.39 14.12 0.96
C LEU A 221 3.08 15.36 1.55
N ALA A 222 4.41 15.39 1.50
CA ALA A 222 5.19 16.54 1.96
C ALA A 222 4.88 17.81 1.18
N HIS A 223 4.68 17.68 -0.13
CA HIS A 223 4.28 18.79 -0.98
C HIS A 223 2.88 19.30 -0.63
N LEU A 224 1.90 18.40 -0.47
CA LEU A 224 0.54 18.74 -0.05
C LEU A 224 0.53 19.47 1.30
N LYS A 225 1.29 18.97 2.29
CA LYS A 225 1.45 19.65 3.59
C LYS A 225 2.02 21.05 3.44
N LYS A 226 3.10 21.18 2.67
CA LYS A 226 3.76 22.47 2.41
C LYS A 226 2.82 23.45 1.71
N LYS A 227 1.96 22.96 0.84
CA LYS A 227 0.93 23.72 0.12
C LYS A 227 -0.32 23.98 0.95
N ARG A 228 -0.45 23.33 2.10
CA ARG A 228 -1.65 23.39 2.95
C ARG A 228 -2.88 22.97 2.16
N VAL A 229 -2.78 21.85 1.45
CA VAL A 229 -3.89 21.25 0.73
C VAL A 229 -4.10 19.84 1.26
N ALA A 230 -5.35 19.48 1.49
CA ALA A 230 -5.76 18.09 1.68
C ALA A 230 -6.54 17.65 0.45
N MET A 231 -6.18 16.51 -0.14
CA MET A 231 -6.80 16.00 -1.36
C MET A 231 -8.06 15.19 -1.10
N ARG A 232 -8.10 14.42 -0.01
CA ARG A 232 -9.24 13.62 0.48
C ARG A 232 -9.70 12.44 -0.38
N ASP A 233 -9.29 12.31 -1.64
CA ASP A 233 -9.53 11.10 -2.44
C ASP A 233 -8.26 10.58 -3.12
N LEU A 234 -7.17 10.49 -2.34
CA LEU A 234 -5.94 9.86 -2.80
C LEU A 234 -6.14 8.35 -2.97
N LYS A 235 -6.08 7.91 -4.23
CA LYS A 235 -6.07 6.51 -4.65
C LYS A 235 -5.18 6.34 -5.88
N PRO A 236 -4.71 5.13 -6.21
CA PRO A 236 -3.79 4.92 -7.32
C PRO A 236 -4.31 5.45 -8.66
N ASP A 237 -5.61 5.40 -8.89
CA ASP A 237 -6.26 5.83 -10.13
C ASP A 237 -6.33 7.37 -10.26
N ASN A 238 -6.22 8.09 -9.14
CA ASN A 238 -6.19 9.56 -9.10
C ASN A 238 -4.76 10.12 -9.11
N LEU A 239 -3.76 9.25 -9.33
CA LEU A 239 -2.35 9.60 -9.33
C LEU A 239 -1.72 9.33 -10.70
N LEU A 240 -0.98 10.30 -11.19
CA LEU A 240 -0.24 10.21 -12.46
C LEU A 240 1.26 10.13 -12.20
N VAL A 241 1.96 9.41 -13.05
CA VAL A 241 3.42 9.32 -13.06
C VAL A 241 3.95 10.10 -14.25
N ALA A 242 4.71 11.14 -13.91
CA ALA A 242 5.26 12.15 -14.80
C ALA A 242 6.77 11.98 -14.92
N GLY A 243 7.20 11.22 -15.94
CA GLY A 243 8.61 10.95 -16.24
C GLY A 243 8.86 10.85 -17.73
N ASP A 244 10.11 10.61 -18.12
CA ASP A 244 10.48 10.42 -19.52
C ASP A 244 9.88 9.11 -20.08
N ARG A 245 8.98 9.23 -21.06
CA ARG A 245 8.26 8.10 -21.65
C ARG A 245 9.18 7.09 -22.33
N ASP A 246 10.29 7.57 -22.92
CA ASP A 246 11.22 6.71 -23.64
C ASP A 246 12.05 5.83 -22.70
N ARG A 247 12.04 6.18 -21.40
CA ARG A 247 12.73 5.45 -20.33
C ARG A 247 11.79 4.61 -19.48
N TYR A 248 10.50 4.53 -19.81
CA TYR A 248 9.55 3.68 -19.09
C TYR A 248 9.81 2.19 -19.39
N PRO A 249 9.75 1.28 -18.39
CA PRO A 249 9.49 1.51 -16.97
C PRO A 249 10.75 1.82 -16.14
N GLY A 250 11.93 1.82 -16.75
CA GLY A 250 13.22 1.94 -16.05
C GLY A 250 13.39 3.18 -15.17
N PHE A 251 12.80 4.32 -15.55
CA PHE A 251 12.88 5.54 -14.72
C PHE A 251 12.19 5.39 -13.36
N LEU A 252 11.29 4.41 -13.19
CA LEU A 252 10.56 4.21 -11.92
C LEU A 252 11.49 3.87 -10.75
N ALA A 253 12.65 3.27 -11.05
CA ALA A 253 13.69 2.95 -10.08
C ALA A 253 14.45 4.18 -9.55
N TYR A 254 14.30 5.34 -10.21
CA TYR A 254 15.02 6.57 -9.91
C TYR A 254 14.02 7.68 -9.56
N PRO A 255 13.64 7.83 -8.27
CA PRO A 255 12.59 8.78 -7.87
C PRO A 255 12.85 10.24 -8.27
N GLU A 256 14.08 10.64 -8.55
CA GLU A 256 14.44 11.95 -9.10
C GLU A 256 14.08 12.16 -10.57
N GLU A 257 13.89 11.08 -11.34
CA GLU A 257 13.61 11.12 -12.78
C GLU A 257 12.12 11.30 -13.11
N TYR A 258 11.26 11.25 -12.11
CA TYR A 258 9.83 11.44 -12.27
C TYR A 258 9.17 12.08 -11.06
N LYS A 259 7.92 12.48 -11.22
CA LYS A 259 7.07 12.97 -10.14
C LYS A 259 5.74 12.24 -10.15
N ILE A 260 5.12 12.14 -8.98
CA ILE A 260 3.72 11.75 -8.89
C ILE A 260 2.86 13.02 -8.89
N GLY A 261 2.05 13.15 -9.93
CA GLY A 261 1.04 14.18 -10.14
C GLY A 261 -0.35 13.75 -9.66
N LEU A 262 -1.27 14.70 -9.68
CA LEU A 262 -2.64 14.54 -9.19
C LEU A 262 -3.63 14.78 -10.31
N ILE A 263 -4.73 14.04 -10.28
CA ILE A 263 -5.97 14.37 -10.96
C ILE A 263 -7.11 14.39 -9.96
N ASP A 264 -8.31 14.75 -10.42
CA ASP A 264 -9.53 14.63 -9.63
C ASP A 264 -9.45 15.42 -8.31
N VAL A 265 -9.19 16.72 -8.45
CA VAL A 265 -8.99 17.64 -7.32
C VAL A 265 -10.30 18.17 -6.72
N GLU A 266 -11.44 17.59 -7.10
CA GLU A 266 -12.78 18.05 -6.72
C GLU A 266 -13.05 17.99 -5.21
N THR A 267 -12.41 17.04 -4.53
CA THR A 267 -12.53 16.85 -3.07
C THR A 267 -11.47 17.62 -2.29
N ALA A 268 -10.56 18.31 -2.98
CA ALA A 268 -9.44 19.00 -2.37
C ALA A 268 -9.88 20.27 -1.63
N VAL A 269 -9.23 20.55 -0.51
CA VAL A 269 -9.47 21.75 0.30
C VAL A 269 -8.19 22.44 0.71
N VAL A 270 -8.21 23.78 0.65
CA VAL A 270 -7.14 24.62 1.16
C VAL A 270 -7.30 24.74 2.68
N LEU A 271 -6.25 24.36 3.40
CA LEU A 271 -6.21 24.38 4.85
C LEU A 271 -5.86 25.80 5.32
N ALA A 272 -6.74 26.38 6.14
CA ALA A 272 -6.57 27.73 6.65
C ALA A 272 -5.32 27.86 7.54
N ASN A 273 -4.73 29.06 7.57
CA ASN A 273 -3.74 29.41 8.59
C ASN A 273 -4.42 29.37 9.96
N SER A 274 -3.67 28.95 10.98
CA SER A 274 -4.05 29.11 12.37
C SER A 274 -4.38 30.58 12.66
N GLY A 275 -5.66 30.96 12.59
CA GLY A 275 -6.11 32.28 13.05
C GLY A 275 -7.40 32.89 12.50
N SER A 276 -7.90 32.61 11.29
CA SER A 276 -9.11 33.34 10.82
C SER A 276 -9.84 32.86 9.55
N GLY A 277 -9.32 31.87 8.80
CA GLY A 277 -10.05 31.33 7.64
C GLY A 277 -10.96 30.17 8.04
N ALA A 278 -12.25 30.23 7.72
CA ALA A 278 -13.10 29.05 7.78
C ALA A 278 -12.65 28.07 6.68
N ILE A 279 -12.35 26.81 7.05
CA ILE A 279 -12.12 25.76 6.05
C ILE A 279 -13.48 25.44 5.43
N GLU A 280 -13.61 25.63 4.12
CA GLU A 280 -14.82 25.29 3.38
C GLU A 280 -15.16 23.81 3.57
N GLN A 281 -16.46 23.49 3.56
CA GLN A 281 -16.91 22.11 3.66
C GLN A 281 -16.56 21.37 2.36
N PRO A 282 -15.62 20.41 2.39
CA PRO A 282 -15.39 19.56 1.23
C PRO A 282 -16.61 18.68 0.94
N PRO A 283 -16.74 18.18 -0.31
CA PRO A 283 -17.64 17.09 -0.61
C PRO A 283 -17.47 15.92 0.36
N LEU A 284 -18.59 15.40 0.84
CA LEU A 284 -18.62 14.24 1.72
C LEU A 284 -18.57 12.98 0.88
N GLY A 285 -17.55 12.17 1.11
CA GLY A 285 -17.27 11.01 0.26
C GLY A 285 -15.79 10.70 0.22
N GLY A 286 -15.50 9.48 -0.22
CA GLY A 286 -14.14 8.98 -0.40
C GLY A 286 -14.18 7.53 -0.83
N THR A 287 -13.12 7.10 -1.49
CA THR A 287 -13.01 5.71 -1.96
C THR A 287 -12.81 4.77 -0.76
N PRO A 288 -13.70 3.79 -0.50
CA PRO A 288 -13.73 3.08 0.78
C PRO A 288 -12.42 2.40 1.23
N GLN A 289 -11.60 1.92 0.28
CA GLN A 289 -10.31 1.28 0.59
C GLN A 289 -9.23 2.26 1.07
N TYR A 290 -9.42 3.57 0.85
CA TYR A 290 -8.45 4.62 1.17
C TYR A 290 -9.03 5.68 2.11
N ALA A 291 -10.35 5.68 2.32
CA ALA A 291 -11.06 6.62 3.17
C ALA A 291 -11.19 6.15 4.63
N THR A 292 -11.56 7.10 5.48
CA THR A 292 -11.88 6.93 6.90
C THR A 292 -13.27 7.50 7.18
N PRO A 293 -13.89 7.23 8.33
CA PRO A 293 -15.21 7.78 8.65
C PRO A 293 -15.26 9.30 8.57
N SER A 294 -14.17 10.00 8.89
CA SER A 294 -14.12 11.47 8.83
C SER A 294 -14.32 12.05 7.42
N HIS A 295 -14.26 11.25 6.36
CA HIS A 295 -14.62 11.70 5.00
C HIS A 295 -16.13 11.93 4.84
N LEU A 296 -16.93 11.29 5.68
CA LEU A 296 -18.39 11.24 5.58
C LEU A 296 -19.10 12.24 6.51
N PHE A 297 -18.37 12.96 7.37
CA PHE A 297 -18.94 13.88 8.34
C PHE A 297 -18.51 15.32 8.07
N SER A 298 -19.36 16.27 8.47
CA SER A 298 -19.12 17.70 8.27
C SER A 298 -17.96 18.22 9.12
N ASN A 299 -17.39 19.34 8.68
CA ASN A 299 -16.37 20.09 9.41
C ASN A 299 -16.82 20.46 10.83
N GLU A 300 -18.13 20.69 11.05
CA GLU A 300 -18.68 20.97 12.37
C GLU A 300 -18.53 19.76 13.32
N VAL A 301 -18.89 18.56 12.84
CA VAL A 301 -18.74 17.32 13.63
C VAL A 301 -17.26 17.07 13.90
N LEU A 302 -16.42 17.19 12.87
CA LEU A 302 -14.97 16.97 13.00
C LEU A 302 -14.31 17.98 13.95
N ALA A 303 -14.65 19.27 13.86
CA ALA A 303 -14.13 20.30 14.75
C ALA A 303 -14.60 20.12 16.21
N HIS A 304 -15.70 19.41 16.45
CA HIS A 304 -16.13 19.03 17.79
C HIS A 304 -15.33 17.85 18.36
N SER A 305 -14.93 16.91 17.51
CA SER A 305 -14.21 15.69 17.92
C SER A 305 -12.69 15.83 17.93
N TYR A 306 -12.13 16.82 17.24
CA TYR A 306 -10.69 16.98 17.06
C TYR A 306 -10.21 18.38 17.39
N GLU A 307 -9.01 18.47 17.98
CA GLU A 307 -8.36 19.74 18.30
C GLU A 307 -8.03 20.58 17.04
N SER A 308 -7.76 19.93 15.92
CA SER A 308 -7.37 20.60 14.68
C SER A 308 -8.03 19.95 13.47
N LEU A 309 -9.02 20.64 12.90
CA LEU A 309 -9.67 20.24 11.65
C LEU A 309 -8.66 20.14 10.50
N SER A 310 -7.74 21.11 10.38
CA SER A 310 -6.69 21.09 9.36
C SER A 310 -5.81 19.85 9.44
N MET A 311 -5.51 19.39 10.66
CA MET A 311 -4.71 18.18 10.86
C MET A 311 -5.47 16.94 10.40
N VAL A 312 -6.74 16.80 10.80
CA VAL A 312 -7.58 15.64 10.45
C VAL A 312 -7.72 15.51 8.94
N LEU A 313 -7.98 16.62 8.24
CA LEU A 313 -8.08 16.64 6.78
C LEU A 313 -6.76 16.23 6.11
N HIS A 314 -5.62 16.66 6.65
CA HIS A 314 -4.33 16.23 6.12
C HIS A 314 -4.03 14.74 6.40
N LEU A 315 -4.45 14.21 7.55
CA LEU A 315 -4.24 12.81 7.90
C LEU A 315 -5.15 11.84 7.14
N GLN A 316 -6.25 12.32 6.55
CA GLN A 316 -7.02 11.57 5.56
C GLN A 316 -6.15 11.17 4.36
N ASP A 317 -5.33 12.09 3.85
CA ASP A 317 -4.38 11.80 2.76
C ASP A 317 -3.31 10.80 3.19
N TRP A 318 -2.83 10.89 4.42
CA TRP A 318 -1.86 9.93 4.96
C TRP A 318 -2.44 8.52 5.02
N HIS A 319 -3.67 8.38 5.52
CA HIS A 319 -4.37 7.09 5.53
C HIS A 319 -4.50 6.51 4.12
N GLY A 320 -4.89 7.31 3.13
CA GLY A 320 -4.95 6.88 1.74
C GLY A 320 -3.58 6.42 1.21
N VAL A 321 -2.52 7.20 1.45
CA VAL A 321 -1.17 6.86 1.00
C VAL A 321 -0.61 5.61 1.69
N ILE A 322 -0.92 5.34 2.96
CA ILE A 322 -0.57 4.08 3.63
C ILE A 322 -1.16 2.89 2.84
N GLY A 323 -2.44 2.98 2.46
CA GLY A 323 -3.09 1.97 1.62
C GLY A 323 -2.44 1.82 0.24
N ILE A 324 -2.04 2.93 -0.39
CA ILE A 324 -1.37 2.94 -1.70
C ILE A 324 0.03 2.31 -1.60
N ILE A 325 0.81 2.63 -0.58
CA ILE A 325 2.16 2.06 -0.35
C ILE A 325 2.05 0.55 -0.20
N TYR A 326 1.17 0.07 0.68
CA TYR A 326 0.97 -1.37 0.88
C TYR A 326 0.56 -2.07 -0.42
N ARG A 327 -0.38 -1.49 -1.19
CA ARG A 327 -0.82 -2.03 -2.48
C ARG A 327 0.28 -2.00 -3.53
N THR A 328 1.14 -0.98 -3.55
CA THR A 328 2.29 -0.89 -4.45
C THR A 328 3.25 -2.05 -4.22
N ILE A 329 3.52 -2.39 -2.96
CA ILE A 329 4.49 -3.42 -2.59
C ILE A 329 3.91 -4.83 -2.73
N THR A 330 2.65 -5.03 -2.34
CA THR A 330 2.06 -6.36 -2.21
C THR A 330 1.10 -6.73 -3.34
N GLY A 331 0.64 -5.75 -4.13
CA GLY A 331 -0.43 -5.91 -5.11
C GLY A 331 -1.83 -6.01 -4.48
N LEU A 332 -1.94 -6.05 -3.15
CA LEU A 332 -3.17 -6.32 -2.42
C LEU A 332 -3.70 -5.08 -1.68
N PRO A 333 -5.02 -4.95 -1.47
CA PRO A 333 -5.58 -3.87 -0.66
C PRO A 333 -5.24 -4.07 0.83
N LEU A 334 -4.91 -2.99 1.53
CA LEU A 334 -4.65 -3.02 2.98
C LEU A 334 -5.95 -3.12 3.80
N PHE A 335 -6.95 -2.29 3.50
CA PHE A 335 -8.19 -2.21 4.28
C PHE A 335 -9.41 -2.73 3.51
N GLU A 336 -9.49 -4.04 3.30
CA GLU A 336 -10.61 -4.66 2.56
C GLU A 336 -11.79 -4.97 3.48
N LYS A 337 -11.52 -5.52 4.67
CA LYS A 337 -12.56 -5.78 5.68
C LYS A 337 -13.08 -4.47 6.25
N THR A 338 -12.16 -3.59 6.63
CA THR A 338 -12.45 -2.30 7.26
C THR A 338 -13.23 -1.36 6.32
N ALA A 339 -12.93 -1.35 5.02
CA ALA A 339 -13.64 -0.54 4.04
C ALA A 339 -15.17 -0.82 3.99
N LYS A 340 -15.61 -2.04 4.34
CA LYS A 340 -17.03 -2.43 4.34
C LYS A 340 -17.86 -1.71 5.41
N ILE A 341 -17.20 -1.06 6.37
CA ILE A 341 -17.86 -0.26 7.40
C ILE A 341 -18.43 1.04 6.81
N LEU A 342 -17.73 1.67 5.85
CA LEU A 342 -18.12 2.98 5.31
C LEU A 342 -19.50 2.99 4.62
N PRO A 343 -19.87 2.01 3.76
CA PRO A 343 -21.24 1.93 3.24
C PRO A 343 -22.31 1.75 4.32
N THR A 344 -21.96 1.14 5.45
CA THR A 344 -22.88 0.93 6.57
C THR A 344 -23.13 2.24 7.34
N ILE A 345 -22.12 3.11 7.43
CA ILE A 345 -22.26 4.46 7.97
C ILE A 345 -23.27 5.25 7.13
N ILE A 346 -23.14 5.24 5.80
CA ILE A 346 -24.06 5.95 4.90
C ILE A 346 -25.51 5.48 5.10
N LYS A 347 -25.72 4.15 5.27
CA LYS A 347 -27.06 3.58 5.50
C LYS A 347 -27.68 4.00 6.83
N THR A 348 -26.87 4.25 7.85
CA THR A 348 -27.31 4.56 9.21
C THR A 348 -27.39 6.07 9.48
N MET A 349 -26.83 6.93 8.62
CA MET A 349 -26.86 8.39 8.77
C MET A 349 -28.27 8.97 9.02
N GLY A 350 -29.29 8.45 8.34
CA GLY A 350 -30.67 8.93 8.50
C GLY A 350 -31.26 8.69 9.90
N GLU A 351 -30.79 7.68 10.62
CA GLU A 351 -31.23 7.34 11.98
C GLU A 351 -30.63 8.28 13.04
N TYR A 352 -29.56 9.00 12.69
CA TYR A 352 -28.78 9.86 13.58
C TYR A 352 -28.91 11.35 13.25
N ILE A 353 -29.97 11.76 12.55
CA ILE A 353 -30.25 13.18 12.30
C ILE A 353 -30.39 13.91 13.65
N GLY A 354 -29.59 14.97 13.84
CA GLY A 354 -29.48 15.72 15.09
C GLY A 354 -28.61 15.06 16.17
N LYS A 355 -28.00 13.91 15.88
CA LYS A 355 -27.08 13.15 16.75
C LYS A 355 -25.80 12.74 16.01
N GLU A 356 -25.38 13.52 15.03
CA GLU A 356 -24.28 13.20 14.12
C GLU A 356 -22.96 13.03 14.85
N LYS A 357 -22.76 13.74 15.98
CA LYS A 357 -21.57 13.64 16.84
C LYS A 357 -21.49 12.29 17.57
N GLU A 358 -22.61 11.81 18.09
CA GLU A 358 -22.71 10.49 18.73
C GLU A 358 -22.47 9.39 17.70
N HIS A 359 -23.08 9.55 16.52
CA HIS A 359 -22.89 8.64 15.40
C HIS A 359 -21.41 8.56 15.00
N PHE A 360 -20.78 9.71 14.79
CA PHE A 360 -19.37 9.80 14.42
C PHE A 360 -18.48 9.07 15.44
N HIS A 361 -18.68 9.30 16.74
CA HIS A 361 -17.89 8.65 17.76
C HIS A 361 -17.99 7.11 17.69
N SER A 362 -19.22 6.59 17.58
CA SER A 362 -19.48 5.15 17.50
C SER A 362 -18.85 4.51 16.26
N VAL A 363 -19.01 5.13 15.08
CA VAL A 363 -18.49 4.55 13.84
C VAL A 363 -16.98 4.72 13.71
N ASN A 364 -16.41 5.80 14.26
CA ASN A 364 -14.97 6.02 14.32
C ASN A 364 -14.30 4.94 15.18
N GLU A 365 -14.88 4.61 16.34
CA GLU A 365 -14.42 3.49 17.17
C GLU A 365 -14.46 2.15 16.43
N MET A 366 -15.59 1.82 15.82
CA MET A 366 -15.74 0.57 15.06
C MET A 366 -14.70 0.48 13.93
N PHE A 367 -14.52 1.56 13.18
CA PHE A 367 -13.57 1.62 12.08
C PHE A 367 -12.13 1.42 12.55
N TRP A 368 -11.65 2.18 13.54
CA TRP A 368 -10.25 2.11 13.96
C TRP A 368 -9.91 0.78 14.65
N ASN A 369 -10.84 0.18 15.39
CA ASN A 369 -10.63 -1.16 15.94
C ASN A 369 -10.48 -2.22 14.83
N SER A 370 -11.27 -2.13 13.75
CA SER A 370 -11.11 -2.99 12.58
C SER A 370 -9.79 -2.71 11.84
N ALA A 371 -9.47 -1.43 11.62
CA ALA A 371 -8.28 -0.99 10.90
C ALA A 371 -7.00 -1.49 11.58
N VAL A 372 -6.89 -1.39 12.90
CA VAL A 372 -5.72 -1.85 13.66
C VAL A 372 -5.52 -3.35 13.52
N THR A 373 -6.59 -4.14 13.67
CA THR A 373 -6.52 -5.60 13.54
C THR A 373 -6.10 -5.98 12.13
N GLU A 374 -6.76 -5.43 11.11
CA GLU A 374 -6.46 -5.75 9.71
C GLU A 374 -5.05 -5.30 9.30
N PHE A 375 -4.61 -4.12 9.76
CA PHE A 375 -3.26 -3.62 9.54
C PHE A 375 -2.21 -4.58 10.08
N ARG A 376 -2.33 -5.00 11.35
CA ARG A 376 -1.39 -5.92 11.99
C ARG A 376 -1.36 -7.29 11.32
N GLU A 377 -2.53 -7.88 11.07
CA GLU A 377 -2.65 -9.16 10.37
C GLU A 377 -1.88 -9.13 9.04
N LYS A 378 -2.09 -8.07 8.26
CA LYS A 378 -1.50 -7.92 6.91
C LYS A 378 -0.04 -7.52 6.90
N LEU A 379 0.43 -6.76 7.88
CA LEU A 379 1.85 -6.43 8.02
C LEU A 379 2.65 -7.67 8.44
N ILE A 380 2.19 -8.41 9.45
CA ILE A 380 2.86 -9.63 9.92
C ILE A 380 2.91 -10.67 8.80
N ALA A 381 1.80 -10.88 8.08
CA ALA A 381 1.75 -11.83 6.97
C ALA A 381 2.71 -11.49 5.81
N ARG A 382 3.21 -10.25 5.74
CA ARG A 382 4.09 -9.74 4.67
C ARG A 382 5.38 -9.13 5.22
N GLU A 383 5.76 -9.47 6.44
CA GLU A 383 6.87 -8.83 7.16
C GLU A 383 8.18 -8.92 6.39
N GLU A 384 8.55 -10.12 5.93
CA GLU A 384 9.79 -10.34 5.16
C GLU A 384 9.81 -9.50 3.88
N THR A 385 8.71 -9.51 3.12
CA THR A 385 8.57 -8.71 1.90
C THR A 385 8.73 -7.22 2.20
N LEU A 386 8.02 -6.69 3.19
CA LEU A 386 8.05 -5.28 3.56
C LEU A 386 9.40 -4.83 4.13
N LYS A 387 10.07 -5.69 4.91
CA LYS A 387 11.41 -5.42 5.45
C LYS A 387 12.50 -5.44 4.38
N SER A 388 12.27 -6.16 3.28
CA SER A 388 13.27 -6.26 2.21
C SER A 388 13.41 -4.98 1.39
N LEU A 389 12.41 -4.09 1.37
CA LEU A 389 12.46 -2.81 0.63
C LEU A 389 13.11 -1.71 1.49
N SER A 390 14.05 -1.00 0.87
CA SER A 390 14.74 0.17 1.44
C SER A 390 14.14 1.44 0.86
N ILE A 391 13.39 2.20 1.67
CA ILE A 391 12.73 3.42 1.21
C ILE A 391 13.57 4.64 1.56
N THR A 392 14.07 5.33 0.56
CA THR A 392 14.80 6.58 0.74
C THR A 392 13.85 7.72 1.09
N VAL A 393 14.02 8.31 2.27
CA VAL A 393 13.23 9.47 2.70
C VAL A 393 13.95 10.76 2.28
N LEU A 394 13.42 11.39 1.23
CA LEU A 394 13.92 12.64 0.69
C LEU A 394 13.62 13.85 1.61
N ASP A 395 14.28 14.97 1.31
CA ASP A 395 14.37 16.11 2.22
C ASP A 395 13.03 16.76 2.62
N GLN A 396 12.01 16.77 1.74
CA GLN A 396 10.73 17.39 2.07
C GLN A 396 9.93 16.47 2.98
N ALA A 397 9.84 15.18 2.63
CA ALA A 397 9.24 14.14 3.46
C ALA A 397 9.90 14.06 4.84
N ARG A 398 11.23 14.08 4.87
CA ARG A 398 12.03 14.10 6.11
C ARG A 398 11.69 15.28 7.00
N LYS A 399 11.60 16.50 6.45
CA LYS A 399 11.20 17.70 7.21
C LYS A 399 9.77 17.58 7.73
N MET A 400 8.86 17.04 6.91
CA MET A 400 7.48 16.78 7.31
C MET A 400 7.43 15.82 8.50
N PHE A 401 8.10 14.67 8.41
CA PHE A 401 8.15 13.66 9.46
C PHE A 401 8.82 14.18 10.73
N LYS A 402 9.97 14.86 10.62
CA LYS A 402 10.62 15.50 11.78
C LYS A 402 9.68 16.44 12.52
N GLY A 403 8.93 17.28 11.80
CA GLY A 403 7.97 18.19 12.42
C GLY A 403 6.92 17.44 13.24
N PHE A 404 6.38 16.36 12.68
CA PHE A 404 5.41 15.51 13.36
C PHE A 404 5.96 14.80 14.59
N VAL A 405 7.15 14.21 14.48
CA VAL A 405 7.83 13.51 15.56
C VAL A 405 8.21 14.46 16.70
N LEU A 406 8.67 15.68 16.37
CA LEU A 406 8.98 16.70 17.38
C LEU A 406 7.73 17.18 18.13
N ASP A 407 6.63 17.41 17.41
CA ASP A 407 5.36 17.78 18.03
C ASP A 407 4.85 16.67 18.96
N GLU A 408 4.94 15.40 18.53
CA GLU A 408 4.55 14.26 19.35
C GLU A 408 5.45 14.08 20.57
N LYS A 409 6.77 14.20 20.39
CA LYS A 409 7.72 14.16 21.51
C LYS A 409 7.39 15.21 22.56
N ARG A 410 7.08 16.45 22.15
CA ARG A 410 6.67 17.51 23.08
C ARG A 410 5.39 17.13 23.83
N THR A 411 4.37 16.61 23.14
CA THR A 411 3.15 16.13 23.80
C THR A 411 3.41 15.03 24.82
N ILE A 412 4.27 14.05 24.49
CA ILE A 412 4.64 12.97 25.40
C ILE A 412 5.41 13.51 26.61
N ASP A 413 6.35 14.43 26.39
CA ASP A 413 7.11 15.08 27.48
C ASP A 413 6.16 15.83 28.43
N ASP A 414 5.20 16.59 27.90
CA ASP A 414 4.17 17.28 28.69
C ASP A 414 3.30 16.29 29.50
N GLN A 415 2.92 15.17 28.89
CA GLN A 415 2.18 14.09 29.57
C GLN A 415 3.00 13.40 30.66
N ILE A 416 4.30 13.17 30.45
CA ILE A 416 5.19 12.63 31.47
C ILE A 416 5.26 13.62 32.65
N HIS A 417 5.45 14.90 32.36
CA HIS A 417 5.45 15.95 33.38
C HIS A 417 4.14 16.00 34.15
N GLN A 418 3.00 15.94 33.46
CA GLN A 418 1.69 15.92 34.08
C GLN A 418 1.48 14.64 34.90
N CYS A 419 1.89 13.48 34.40
CA CYS A 419 1.74 12.19 35.07
C CYS A 419 2.51 12.19 36.41
N VAL A 420 3.76 12.66 36.42
CA VAL A 420 4.58 12.76 37.64
C VAL A 420 4.04 13.82 38.61
N ASN A 421 3.56 14.97 38.11
CA ASN A 421 3.21 16.12 38.95
C ASN A 421 1.75 16.17 39.42
N SER A 422 0.81 15.57 38.69
CA SER A 422 -0.63 15.66 38.99
C SER A 422 -1.11 14.66 40.02
N ARG A 423 -0.39 13.55 40.25
CA ARG A 423 -0.81 12.55 41.23
C ARG A 423 -0.37 12.95 42.63
N ASN A 424 -1.31 12.93 43.58
CA ASN A 424 -1.10 13.12 45.02
C ASN A 424 -0.31 11.96 45.68
N VAL A 425 0.67 11.38 44.98
CA VAL A 425 1.57 10.40 45.57
C VAL A 425 2.63 11.16 46.38
N PRO A 426 2.80 10.84 47.68
CA PRO A 426 3.82 11.48 48.50
C PRO A 426 5.19 10.98 48.04
N MET A 427 5.85 11.77 47.18
CA MET A 427 7.19 11.53 46.65
C MET A 427 8.10 12.71 46.94
N SER A 428 9.36 12.44 47.27
CA SER A 428 10.36 13.50 47.43
C SER A 428 10.65 14.18 46.09
N ALA A 429 11.14 15.42 46.12
CA ALA A 429 11.58 16.12 44.91
C ALA A 429 12.65 15.34 44.13
N LYS A 430 13.50 14.58 44.84
CA LYS A 430 14.52 13.72 44.24
C LYS A 430 13.90 12.55 43.48
N ASP A 431 12.88 11.91 44.05
CA ASP A 431 12.19 10.79 43.39
C ASP A 431 11.43 11.26 42.15
N ARG A 432 10.78 12.43 42.22
CA ARG A 432 10.13 13.06 41.06
C ARG A 432 11.12 13.34 39.94
N GLN A 433 12.30 13.91 40.25
CA GLN A 433 13.33 14.16 39.26
C GLN A 433 13.86 12.86 38.62
N VAL A 434 14.01 11.78 39.40
CA VAL A 434 14.39 10.47 38.88
C VAL A 434 13.33 9.94 37.90
N LEU A 435 12.05 10.00 38.23
CA LEU A 435 10.97 9.53 37.35
C LEU A 435 10.86 10.34 36.05
N LEU A 436 11.11 11.66 36.12
CA LEU A 436 11.12 12.51 34.93
C LEU A 436 12.27 12.18 33.97
N THR A 437 13.42 11.74 34.48
CA THR A 437 14.65 11.59 33.68
C THR A 437 15.04 10.16 33.36
N CYS A 438 14.45 9.17 34.03
CA CYS A 438 14.81 7.78 33.81
C CYS A 438 14.32 7.27 32.44
N SER A 439 15.04 6.27 31.91
CA SER A 439 14.66 5.51 30.72
C SER A 439 13.44 4.62 30.97
N TYR A 440 12.84 4.14 29.89
CA TYR A 440 11.81 3.09 29.91
C TYR A 440 12.28 1.87 30.71
N GLU A 441 13.48 1.35 30.43
CA GLU A 441 14.01 0.17 31.10
C GLU A 441 14.10 0.37 32.63
N LYS A 442 14.61 1.54 33.06
CA LYS A 442 14.71 1.87 34.48
C LYS A 442 13.34 2.07 35.13
N THR A 443 12.36 2.58 34.38
CA THR A 443 10.96 2.69 34.83
C THR A 443 10.34 1.31 35.04
N ASN A 444 10.55 0.39 34.11
CA ASN A 444 10.09 -1.00 34.20
C ASN A 444 10.76 -1.73 35.39
N GLN A 445 12.07 -1.55 35.59
CA GLN A 445 12.77 -2.08 36.76
C GLN A 445 12.20 -1.54 38.08
N LEU A 446 11.88 -0.23 38.15
CA LEU A 446 11.23 0.35 39.32
C LEU A 446 9.84 -0.26 39.55
N ARG A 447 9.04 -0.41 38.49
CA ARG A 447 7.72 -1.05 38.56
C ARG A 447 7.81 -2.47 39.12
N LYS A 448 8.67 -3.33 38.55
CA LYS A 448 8.89 -4.71 39.01
C LYS A 448 9.33 -4.78 40.47
N ARG A 449 10.19 -3.85 40.93
CA ARG A 449 10.58 -3.76 42.34
C ARG A 449 9.38 -3.46 43.25
N TRP A 450 8.50 -2.54 42.84
CA TRP A 450 7.29 -2.22 43.60
C TRP A 450 6.28 -3.37 43.59
N GLU A 451 6.12 -4.11 42.50
CA GLU A 451 5.26 -5.30 42.43
C GLU A 451 5.71 -6.35 43.46
N ASN A 452 7.02 -6.61 43.54
CA ASN A 452 7.64 -7.62 44.41
C ASN A 452 7.81 -7.19 45.88
N THR A 453 7.47 -5.96 46.26
CA THR A 453 7.58 -5.49 47.65
C THR A 453 6.41 -6.02 48.49
N ALA A 454 6.69 -6.67 49.62
CA ALA A 454 5.69 -7.24 50.51
C ALA A 454 4.78 -6.16 51.13
N GLU A 455 3.46 -6.42 51.23
CA GLU A 455 2.45 -5.47 51.73
C GLU A 455 2.72 -4.96 53.16
N ALA A 456 3.46 -5.72 53.96
CA ALA A 456 3.84 -5.36 55.33
C ALA A 456 4.92 -4.26 55.45
N GLN A 457 5.59 -3.88 54.34
CA GLN A 457 6.62 -2.82 54.33
C GLN A 457 6.10 -1.46 53.84
N THR A 458 4.84 -1.38 53.44
CA THR A 458 4.22 -0.14 53.01
C THR A 458 4.00 0.76 54.23
N ARG A 459 4.78 1.85 54.34
CA ARG A 459 4.49 2.94 55.28
C ARG A 459 3.01 3.31 55.15
N SER A 460 2.32 3.52 56.27
CA SER A 460 0.85 3.62 56.43
C SER A 460 0.12 4.59 55.49
N ASP A 461 0.84 5.44 54.76
CA ASP A 461 0.26 6.55 53.98
C ASP A 461 0.46 6.40 52.46
N ILE A 462 1.10 5.32 51.98
CA ILE A 462 1.41 5.15 50.54
C ILE A 462 0.60 4.00 49.95
N ASN A 463 -0.38 4.33 49.09
CA ASN A 463 -1.17 3.33 48.39
C ASN A 463 -0.35 2.70 47.25
N LYS A 464 0.11 1.46 47.43
CA LYS A 464 0.87 0.66 46.45
C LYS A 464 0.21 0.65 45.05
N SER A 465 -1.12 0.57 44.99
CA SER A 465 -1.85 0.56 43.71
C SER A 465 -1.70 1.86 42.91
N GLN A 466 -1.65 3.02 43.59
CA GLN A 466 -1.49 4.32 42.93
C GLN A 466 -0.10 4.48 42.33
N ILE A 467 0.93 3.95 42.99
CA ILE A 467 2.31 3.94 42.48
C ILE A 467 2.44 2.98 41.30
N LEU A 468 1.89 1.78 41.39
CA LEU A 468 1.92 0.82 40.27
C LEU A 468 1.18 1.36 39.04
N SER A 469 0.03 2.01 39.23
CA SER A 469 -0.69 2.69 38.14
C SER A 469 0.14 3.82 37.54
N LEU A 470 0.81 4.65 38.36
CA LEU A 470 1.69 5.72 37.88
C LEU A 470 2.84 5.16 37.05
N LEU A 471 3.53 4.15 37.58
CA LEU A 471 4.68 3.54 36.91
C LEU A 471 4.26 2.83 35.62
N GLY A 472 3.08 2.21 35.58
CA GLY A 472 2.54 1.61 34.36
C GLY A 472 2.22 2.63 33.27
N GLU A 473 1.68 3.79 33.62
CA GLU A 473 1.48 4.90 32.67
C GLU A 473 2.80 5.50 32.20
N LEU A 474 3.72 5.78 33.14
CA LEU A 474 5.04 6.31 32.81
C LEU A 474 5.83 5.35 31.93
N GLU A 475 5.76 4.05 32.18
CA GLU A 475 6.40 3.03 31.34
C GLU A 475 5.92 3.13 29.88
N LYS A 476 4.62 3.26 29.65
CA LYS A 476 4.06 3.43 28.30
C LYS A 476 4.53 4.72 27.64
N LEU A 477 4.48 5.84 28.36
CA LEU A 477 4.91 7.15 27.84
C LEU A 477 6.42 7.17 27.53
N LYS A 478 7.24 6.56 28.39
CA LYS A 478 8.69 6.48 28.20
C LYS A 478 9.07 5.60 27.02
N LEU A 479 8.37 4.48 26.81
CA LEU A 479 8.55 3.66 25.62
C LEU A 479 8.23 4.45 24.34
N GLN A 480 7.12 5.19 24.35
CA GLN A 480 6.77 6.06 23.21
C GLN A 480 7.81 7.15 22.98
N LEU A 481 8.30 7.80 24.04
CA LEU A 481 9.33 8.83 23.95
C LEU A 481 10.61 8.28 23.31
N GLU A 482 11.10 7.13 23.76
CA GLU A 482 12.31 6.48 23.22
C GLU A 482 12.12 6.09 21.74
N ARG A 483 10.91 5.66 21.33
CA ARG A 483 10.59 5.41 19.92
C ARG A 483 10.67 6.69 19.08
N GLN A 484 10.11 7.80 19.55
CA GLN A 484 10.21 9.09 18.85
C GLN A 484 11.67 9.55 18.74
N GLU A 485 12.48 9.35 19.78
CA GLU A 485 13.91 9.65 19.74
C GLU A 485 14.68 8.79 18.74
N LYS A 486 14.37 7.50 18.66
CA LYS A 486 14.93 6.61 17.63
C LYS A 486 14.57 7.09 16.22
N MET A 487 13.31 7.47 16.00
CA MET A 487 12.85 8.01 14.71
C MET A 487 13.54 9.34 14.37
N LEU A 488 13.72 10.25 15.34
CA LEU A 488 14.47 11.49 15.11
C LEU A 488 15.91 11.22 14.67
N LYS A 489 16.59 10.29 15.35
CA LYS A 489 17.95 9.86 15.01
C LYS A 489 18.02 9.30 13.59
N LEU A 490 17.08 8.44 13.21
CA LEU A 490 16.97 7.94 11.83
C LEU A 490 16.85 9.11 10.86
N LEU A 491 15.98 10.08 11.13
CA LEU A 491 15.76 11.22 10.23
C LEU A 491 16.89 12.26 10.23
N GLU A 492 17.94 12.15 11.07
CA GLU A 492 19.01 13.17 11.18
C GLU A 492 19.65 13.52 9.84
N HIS A 493 20.02 12.50 9.07
CA HIS A 493 20.73 12.62 7.80
C HIS A 493 19.77 12.70 6.60
N SER A 494 20.21 13.28 5.48
CA SER A 494 19.41 13.32 4.24
C SER A 494 19.60 12.02 3.47
N GLY A 495 18.54 11.52 2.82
CA GLY A 495 18.60 10.27 2.06
C GLY A 495 18.72 9.04 2.96
N VAL A 496 18.08 9.10 4.13
CA VAL A 496 18.03 7.96 5.05
C VAL A 496 17.08 6.93 4.48
N ASP A 497 17.52 5.68 4.55
CA ASP A 497 16.72 4.54 4.19
C ASP A 497 15.99 3.98 5.41
N ILE A 498 14.69 3.75 5.24
CA ILE A 498 13.81 3.13 6.24
C ILE A 498 13.13 1.94 5.56
N SER A 499 12.99 0.81 6.26
CA SER A 499 12.26 -0.30 5.67
C SER A 499 10.80 0.06 5.43
N ALA A 500 10.17 -0.49 4.38
CA ALA A 500 8.75 -0.21 4.13
C ALA A 500 7.85 -0.66 5.30
N TYR A 501 8.27 -1.71 6.02
CA TYR A 501 7.63 -2.16 7.25
C TYR A 501 7.62 -1.07 8.33
N GLU A 502 8.79 -0.55 8.71
CA GLU A 502 8.92 0.50 9.74
C GLU A 502 8.24 1.80 9.32
N LEU A 503 8.28 2.15 8.02
CA LEU A 503 7.60 3.32 7.47
C LEU A 503 6.08 3.22 7.63
N LEU A 504 5.49 2.08 7.24
CA LEU A 504 4.05 1.86 7.34
C LEU A 504 3.59 1.88 8.79
N GLU A 505 4.31 1.21 9.70
CA GLU A 505 4.02 1.24 11.14
C GLU A 505 4.05 2.67 11.67
N PHE A 506 5.13 3.41 11.40
CA PHE A 506 5.27 4.80 11.83
C PHE A 506 4.12 5.69 11.34
N MET A 507 3.82 5.65 10.05
CA MET A 507 2.76 6.47 9.46
C MET A 507 1.39 6.10 10.02
N PHE A 508 1.10 4.80 10.18
CA PHE A 508 -0.18 4.33 10.70
C PHE A 508 -0.36 4.63 12.18
N GLU A 509 0.66 4.43 13.02
CA GLU A 509 0.62 4.79 14.45
C GLU A 509 0.32 6.27 14.64
N LEU A 510 0.94 7.14 13.84
CA LEU A 510 0.69 8.57 13.89
C LEU A 510 -0.76 8.93 13.51
N VAL A 511 -1.23 8.37 12.39
CA VAL A 511 -2.62 8.57 11.92
C VAL A 511 -3.60 8.08 12.99
N LEU A 512 -3.40 6.87 13.52
CA LEU A 512 -4.24 6.26 14.55
C LEU A 512 -4.29 7.14 15.80
N LYS A 513 -3.15 7.56 16.34
CA LYS A 513 -3.09 8.37 17.57
C LYS A 513 -3.83 9.70 17.40
N ARG A 514 -3.70 10.34 16.24
CA ARG A 514 -4.29 11.67 15.99
C ARG A 514 -5.75 11.62 15.54
N MET A 515 -6.20 10.55 14.88
CA MET A 515 -7.57 10.42 14.35
C MET A 515 -8.50 9.54 15.20
N TYR A 516 -7.96 8.69 16.08
CA TYR A 516 -8.75 7.90 17.02
C TYR A 516 -8.62 8.41 18.47
N GLY A 517 -7.43 8.86 18.86
CA GLY A 517 -7.12 9.38 20.19
C GLY A 517 -6.39 8.38 21.10
N GLU A 518 -5.92 8.86 22.25
CA GLU A 518 -5.08 8.10 23.20
C GLU A 518 -5.85 7.11 24.09
N LYS A 519 -7.18 7.15 24.08
CA LYS A 519 -8.01 6.26 24.89
C LYS A 519 -8.13 4.88 24.22
N ARG A 520 -7.08 4.06 24.34
CA ARG A 520 -7.13 2.61 24.63
C ARG A 520 -5.74 1.97 24.59
N GLU A 521 -5.53 1.03 25.50
CA GLU A 521 -4.24 0.46 25.90
C GLU A 521 -3.52 -0.43 24.87
N TRP A 522 -3.62 -0.27 23.56
CA TRP A 522 -3.15 -1.33 22.65
C TRP A 522 -1.91 -0.94 21.83
N LEU A 523 -0.80 -0.73 22.53
CA LEU A 523 0.57 -0.67 21.95
C LEU A 523 1.61 -1.46 22.78
N VAL A 524 1.19 -2.50 23.51
CA VAL A 524 2.12 -3.42 24.18
C VAL A 524 2.05 -4.80 23.53
N ALA A 525 3.23 -5.41 23.37
CA ALA A 525 3.52 -6.74 22.83
C ALA A 525 3.73 -6.86 21.31
N GLY A 526 4.74 -6.14 20.80
CA GLY A 526 5.83 -6.81 20.10
C GLY A 526 7.08 -6.53 20.92
N ASP A 527 7.64 -7.54 21.58
CA ASP A 527 8.90 -7.42 22.33
C ASP A 527 9.99 -6.97 21.36
N TRP A 528 10.33 -5.68 21.41
CA TRP A 528 11.63 -5.20 20.96
C TRP A 528 12.63 -5.61 22.04
N SER A 529 13.05 -6.88 22.00
CA SER A 529 14.20 -7.37 22.75
C SER A 529 15.36 -7.64 21.80
N ASP A 530 16.53 -7.17 22.20
CA ASP A 530 17.85 -7.43 21.63
C ASP A 530 18.17 -8.94 21.58
N ALA A 531 17.55 -9.69 20.67
CA ALA A 531 17.79 -11.12 20.51
C ALA A 531 18.02 -11.58 19.05
N ALA A 532 18.27 -10.66 18.12
CA ALA A 532 18.78 -11.00 16.79
C ALA A 532 20.32 -11.17 16.80
N TYR A 533 20.85 -11.95 17.74
CA TYR A 533 22.20 -12.53 17.68
C TYR A 533 22.27 -13.73 18.62
N LYS A 534 21.88 -14.91 18.12
CA LYS A 534 22.63 -16.17 18.20
C LYS A 534 21.76 -17.35 17.76
N SER A 535 22.21 -17.97 16.66
CA SER A 535 22.14 -19.40 16.32
C SER A 535 20.82 -20.17 16.51
N GLY A 536 20.26 -20.60 15.38
CA GLY A 536 19.73 -21.95 15.10
C GLY A 536 18.80 -22.62 16.12
N ASP A 537 17.57 -22.90 15.74
CA ASP A 537 17.18 -24.23 15.21
C ASP A 537 15.69 -24.22 14.82
N LEU A 538 15.36 -24.98 13.79
CA LEU A 538 14.00 -25.30 13.37
C LEU A 538 13.40 -26.33 14.35
N SER A 539 12.17 -26.12 14.84
CA SER A 539 11.12 -27.16 14.87
C SER A 539 9.94 -26.81 15.79
N SER A 540 8.80 -27.41 15.42
CA SER A 540 7.59 -27.66 16.22
C SER A 540 6.44 -26.64 16.15
N GLN A 541 5.53 -26.97 15.24
CA GLN A 541 4.10 -26.68 15.25
C GLN A 541 3.45 -27.04 16.59
N SER A 542 2.41 -26.29 17.01
CA SER A 542 1.30 -26.88 17.75
C SER A 542 -0.01 -26.14 17.50
N THR A 543 -0.87 -26.85 16.79
CA THR A 543 -2.31 -26.66 16.58
C THR A 543 -3.08 -26.60 17.89
N ILE A 544 -4.06 -25.70 18.03
CA ILE A 544 -5.19 -25.89 18.95
C ILE A 544 -6.49 -25.58 18.19
N ALA A 545 -7.26 -26.64 17.96
CA ALA A 545 -8.63 -26.61 17.46
C ALA A 545 -9.60 -26.26 18.60
N VAL A 546 -10.66 -25.50 18.30
CA VAL A 546 -11.82 -25.34 19.16
C VAL A 546 -13.00 -26.00 18.46
N THR A 547 -13.40 -27.15 19.00
CA THR A 547 -14.65 -27.86 18.66
C THR A 547 -15.82 -27.25 19.42
N SER A 548 -16.95 -27.17 18.71
CA SER A 548 -18.26 -26.74 19.15
C SER A 548 -18.99 -27.73 20.07
N GLU A 549 -20.13 -27.24 20.59
CA GLU A 549 -21.26 -27.92 21.30
C GLU A 549 -21.17 -27.81 22.83
N ILE A 550 -22.15 -27.22 23.53
CA ILE A 550 -23.63 -27.30 23.38
C ILE A 550 -24.28 -25.91 23.31
#